data_AF-C1E734-F1
#
_entry.id   AF-C1E734-F1
#
_cell.length_a   1.000
_cell.length_b   1.000
_cell.length_c   1.000
_cell.angle_alpha   90.00
_cell.angle_beta   90.00
_cell.angle_gamma   90.00
#
_symmetry.space_group_name_H-M   'P 1'
#
loop_
_entity.id
_entity.type
_entity.pdbx_description
1 polymer ?
#
loop_
_entity_poly.entity_id
_entity_poly.type
_entity_poly.pdbx_seq_one_letter_code
_entity_poly.pdbx_strand_id
1 'polypeptide(L)'
;MRATTLVFSLTFALLGTSAHANSSDDNKYICFNTTKYVGTKNVEVDMGGTLQTKPCDTWIDMLQTGTNDLAGITFDANFDASTASDAAKRHIQSFGTTLKCCSDGKSALYKNQKYFCKDPTDWAPDKTYKGPETSNTELSCDVWVAGDDDIKNEDFSKPWSCDEKSATIKQDVQLLGADVMGCCGATKQSACHPYSVSGAASLQHVGVIALAAAVAVFLA
;
A
#
# COMPACT_ATOMS: atom_id res chain seq x y z
N MET A 1 -76.31 9.17 -12.93
CA MET A 1 -74.83 9.04 -13.03
C MET A 1 -74.26 8.86 -11.64
N ARG A 2 -73.68 7.71 -11.34
CA ARG A 2 -72.78 7.50 -10.18
C ARG A 2 -71.90 6.29 -10.53
N ALA A 3 -70.65 6.56 -10.88
CA ALA A 3 -69.61 5.56 -11.01
C ALA A 3 -68.72 5.68 -9.77
N THR A 4 -68.73 4.67 -8.92
CA THR A 4 -67.82 4.53 -7.79
C THR A 4 -66.53 3.89 -8.26
N THR A 5 -65.47 4.68 -8.35
CA THR A 5 -64.11 4.21 -8.65
C THR A 5 -63.47 3.68 -7.37
N LEU A 6 -63.19 2.38 -7.32
CA LEU A 6 -62.39 1.72 -6.30
C LEU A 6 -60.90 1.88 -6.67
N VAL A 7 -60.13 2.59 -5.84
CA VAL A 7 -58.68 2.68 -5.97
C VAL A 7 -58.06 1.58 -5.13
N PHE A 8 -57.52 0.55 -5.78
CA PHE A 8 -56.65 -0.45 -5.14
C PHE A 8 -55.24 0.16 -4.98
N SER A 9 -54.88 0.51 -3.76
CA SER A 9 -53.50 0.88 -3.40
C SER A 9 -52.66 -0.40 -3.30
N LEU A 10 -51.84 -0.67 -4.32
CA LEU A 10 -50.85 -1.74 -4.31
C LEU A 10 -49.65 -1.30 -3.47
N THR A 11 -49.61 -1.73 -2.22
CA THR A 11 -48.45 -1.51 -1.35
C THR A 11 -47.33 -2.45 -1.81
N PHE A 12 -46.39 -1.94 -2.61
CA PHE A 12 -45.13 -2.63 -2.88
C PHE A 12 -44.30 -2.63 -1.59
N ALA A 13 -44.32 -3.74 -0.87
CA ALA A 13 -43.31 -4.03 0.14
C ALA A 13 -41.97 -4.22 -0.60
N LEU A 14 -41.12 -3.18 -0.59
CA LEU A 14 -39.70 -3.34 -0.89
C LEU A 14 -39.11 -4.24 0.19
N LEU A 15 -39.06 -5.54 -0.10
CA LEU A 15 -38.10 -6.43 0.53
C LEU A 15 -36.72 -5.91 0.11
N GLY A 16 -36.08 -5.18 1.02
CA GLY A 16 -34.68 -4.81 0.92
C GLY A 16 -33.81 -6.06 1.02
N THR A 17 -33.80 -6.86 -0.03
CA THR A 17 -32.64 -7.69 -0.33
C THR A 17 -31.55 -6.72 -0.72
N SER A 18 -30.52 -6.56 0.11
CA SER A 18 -29.27 -5.91 -0.23
C SER A 18 -28.64 -6.68 -1.39
N ALA A 19 -29.12 -6.40 -2.60
CA ALA A 19 -28.41 -6.75 -3.81
C ALA A 19 -27.13 -5.94 -3.76
N HIS A 20 -26.05 -6.58 -3.33
CA HIS A 20 -24.68 -6.14 -3.60
C HIS A 20 -24.50 -6.17 -5.13
N ALA A 21 -25.13 -5.25 -5.83
CA ALA A 21 -24.73 -4.90 -7.18
C ALA A 21 -23.46 -4.09 -7.02
N ASN A 22 -22.34 -4.80 -6.84
CA ASN A 22 -21.02 -4.20 -6.86
C ASN A 22 -20.86 -3.66 -8.29
N SER A 23 -21.02 -2.36 -8.46
CA SER A 23 -20.71 -1.73 -9.73
C SER A 23 -19.20 -1.90 -9.92
N SER A 24 -18.77 -2.45 -11.06
CA SER A 24 -17.34 -2.54 -11.42
C SER A 24 -16.61 -1.18 -11.28
N ASP A 25 -17.35 -0.06 -11.31
CA ASP A 25 -16.82 1.29 -11.08
C ASP A 25 -16.42 1.59 -9.63
N ASP A 26 -16.87 0.81 -8.64
CA ASP A 26 -16.57 1.03 -7.22
C ASP A 26 -15.19 0.47 -6.86
N ASN A 27 -14.81 -0.68 -7.42
CA ASN A 27 -13.53 -1.34 -7.13
C ASN A 27 -12.27 -0.45 -7.30
N LYS A 28 -12.37 0.67 -8.04
CA LYS A 28 -11.30 1.68 -8.15
C LYS A 28 -10.81 2.26 -6.82
N TYR A 29 -11.63 2.24 -5.76
CA TYR A 29 -11.22 2.72 -4.43
C TYR A 29 -10.26 1.78 -3.71
N ILE A 30 -9.93 0.63 -4.30
CA ILE A 30 -8.81 -0.22 -3.87
C ILE A 30 -7.44 0.41 -4.20
N CYS A 31 -7.39 1.43 -5.06
CA CYS A 31 -6.17 2.14 -5.44
C CYS A 31 -6.06 3.48 -4.72
N PHE A 32 -4.82 3.88 -4.41
CA PHE A 32 -4.53 5.20 -3.82
C PHE A 32 -5.00 6.32 -4.75
N ASN A 33 -4.68 6.21 -6.05
CA ASN A 33 -5.22 7.05 -7.09
C ASN A 33 -6.26 6.25 -7.88
N THR A 34 -7.53 6.56 -7.68
CA THR A 34 -8.65 5.83 -8.33
C THR A 34 -8.60 5.90 -9.86
N THR A 35 -7.98 6.93 -10.44
CA THR A 35 -7.78 7.05 -11.90
C THR A 35 -6.74 6.07 -12.46
N LYS A 36 -5.97 5.42 -11.59
CA LYS A 36 -4.96 4.43 -11.94
C LYS A 36 -5.48 3.00 -11.89
N TYR A 37 -6.72 2.79 -11.45
CA TYR A 37 -7.34 1.47 -11.43
C TYR A 37 -7.57 0.94 -12.86
N VAL A 38 -7.30 -0.35 -13.06
CA VAL A 38 -7.48 -1.05 -14.33
C VAL A 38 -8.28 -2.34 -14.10
N GLY A 39 -9.59 -2.21 -13.89
CA GLY A 39 -10.47 -3.33 -13.56
C GLY A 39 -10.50 -4.47 -14.59
N THR A 40 -10.34 -4.14 -15.88
CA THR A 40 -10.32 -5.10 -16.99
C THR A 40 -9.00 -5.85 -17.16
N LYS A 41 -7.95 -5.49 -16.39
CA LYS A 41 -6.66 -6.15 -16.48
C LYS A 41 -6.77 -7.59 -15.98
N ASN A 42 -6.40 -8.53 -16.84
CA ASN A 42 -6.26 -9.93 -16.46
C ASN A 42 -5.05 -10.12 -15.54
N VAL A 43 -5.28 -10.78 -14.41
CA VAL A 43 -4.25 -11.16 -13.45
C VAL A 43 -4.33 -12.65 -13.18
N GLU A 44 -3.16 -13.25 -13.01
CA GLU A 44 -3.00 -14.68 -12.78
C GLU A 44 -2.81 -14.93 -11.29
N VAL A 45 -3.64 -15.80 -10.73
CA VAL A 45 -3.57 -16.21 -9.33
C VAL A 45 -3.55 -17.73 -9.29
N ASP A 46 -2.61 -18.30 -8.55
CA ASP A 46 -2.59 -19.73 -8.25
C ASP A 46 -3.61 -20.03 -7.15
N MET A 47 -4.59 -20.88 -7.46
CA MET A 47 -5.55 -21.42 -6.52
C MET A 47 -5.31 -22.91 -6.32
N GLY A 48 -4.40 -23.26 -5.40
CA GLY A 48 -4.15 -24.65 -5.00
C GLY A 48 -3.50 -25.49 -6.09
N GLY A 49 -2.52 -24.92 -6.81
CA GLY A 49 -1.79 -25.56 -7.91
C GLY A 49 -2.43 -25.36 -9.28
N THR A 50 -3.51 -24.58 -9.37
CA THR A 50 -4.17 -24.25 -10.63
C THR A 50 -4.11 -22.75 -10.87
N LEU A 51 -3.40 -22.35 -11.92
CA LEU A 51 -3.36 -20.97 -12.36
C LEU A 51 -4.72 -20.56 -12.94
N GLN A 52 -5.31 -19.50 -12.40
CA GLN A 52 -6.55 -18.92 -12.89
C GLN A 52 -6.28 -17.49 -13.37
N THR A 53 -6.69 -17.19 -14.59
CA THR A 53 -6.58 -15.85 -15.18
C THR A 53 -7.96 -15.20 -15.21
N LYS A 54 -8.13 -14.08 -14.49
CA LYS A 54 -9.38 -13.31 -14.49
C LYS A 54 -9.10 -11.80 -14.40
N PRO A 55 -10.03 -10.93 -14.83
CA PRO A 55 -9.93 -9.50 -14.61
C PRO A 55 -9.85 -9.14 -13.13
N CYS A 56 -9.19 -8.01 -12.81
CA CYS A 56 -9.12 -7.46 -11.45
C CYS A 56 -10.51 -7.32 -10.82
N ASP A 57 -11.50 -6.78 -11.56
CA ASP A 57 -12.88 -6.67 -11.06
C ASP A 57 -13.43 -8.02 -10.66
N THR A 58 -13.28 -9.04 -11.51
CA THR A 58 -13.80 -10.38 -11.22
C THR A 58 -13.17 -10.99 -9.97
N TRP A 59 -11.86 -10.81 -9.78
CA TRP A 59 -11.19 -11.29 -8.56
C TRP A 59 -11.66 -10.57 -7.31
N ILE A 60 -11.80 -9.24 -7.38
CA ILE A 60 -12.24 -8.42 -6.26
C ILE A 60 -13.68 -8.79 -5.88
N ASP A 61 -14.59 -8.86 -6.85
CA ASP A 61 -15.99 -9.23 -6.64
C ASP A 61 -16.14 -10.63 -6.01
N MET A 62 -15.33 -11.59 -6.47
CA MET A 62 -15.30 -12.95 -5.90
C MET A 62 -14.84 -12.95 -4.44
N LEU A 63 -13.86 -12.13 -4.08
CA LEU A 63 -13.38 -12.06 -2.69
C LEU A 63 -14.35 -11.31 -1.78
N GLN A 64 -15.07 -10.31 -2.28
CA GLN A 64 -16.08 -9.56 -1.52
C GLN A 64 -17.37 -10.35 -1.28
N THR A 65 -17.72 -11.27 -2.18
CA THR A 65 -18.96 -12.09 -2.09
C THR A 65 -18.74 -13.48 -1.49
N GLY A 66 -17.48 -13.93 -1.38
CA GLY A 66 -17.11 -15.20 -0.77
C GLY A 66 -17.03 -15.17 0.76
N THR A 67 -16.44 -16.20 1.34
CA THR A 67 -16.13 -16.29 2.78
C THR A 67 -14.68 -15.88 3.09
N ASN A 68 -14.14 -14.96 2.31
CA ASN A 68 -12.74 -14.55 2.37
C ASN A 68 -12.56 -13.30 3.23
N ASP A 69 -11.31 -12.86 3.40
CA ASP A 69 -10.96 -11.70 4.24
C ASP A 69 -11.51 -10.35 3.73
N LEU A 70 -11.98 -10.28 2.48
CA LEU A 70 -12.65 -9.11 1.91
C LEU A 70 -14.18 -9.19 1.97
N ALA A 71 -14.74 -10.26 2.53
CA ALA A 71 -16.18 -10.47 2.58
C ALA A 71 -16.90 -9.30 3.25
N GLY A 72 -17.88 -8.73 2.55
CA GLY A 72 -18.67 -7.60 3.04
C GLY A 72 -17.96 -6.24 3.06
N ILE A 73 -16.70 -6.15 2.61
CA ILE A 73 -16.03 -4.86 2.37
C ILE A 73 -16.53 -4.31 1.03
N THR A 74 -17.02 -3.08 1.02
CA THR A 74 -17.32 -2.35 -0.22
C THR A 74 -16.25 -1.30 -0.46
N PHE A 75 -15.61 -1.36 -1.62
CA PHE A 75 -14.64 -0.35 -2.06
C PHE A 75 -15.41 0.81 -2.67
N ASP A 76 -16.02 1.69 -1.87
CA ASP A 76 -16.68 2.89 -2.36
C ASP A 76 -15.92 4.17 -1.94
N ALA A 77 -16.51 5.34 -2.21
CA ALA A 77 -15.90 6.63 -1.87
C ALA A 77 -15.63 6.85 -0.37
N ASN A 78 -16.30 6.09 0.50
CA ASN A 78 -16.14 6.14 1.95
C ASN A 78 -15.23 5.03 2.47
N PHE A 79 -14.67 4.19 1.61
CA PHE A 79 -13.80 3.10 2.00
C PHE A 79 -12.53 3.62 2.69
N ASP A 80 -12.31 3.20 3.94
CA ASP A 80 -11.09 3.48 4.69
C ASP A 80 -10.28 2.19 4.90
N ALA A 81 -9.25 2.02 4.08
CA ALA A 81 -8.37 0.85 4.12
C ALA A 81 -7.65 0.67 5.48
N SER A 82 -7.50 1.75 6.27
CA SER A 82 -6.81 1.68 7.57
C SER A 82 -7.58 0.89 8.62
N THR A 83 -8.91 0.84 8.49
CA THR A 83 -9.83 0.11 9.39
C THR A 83 -9.99 -1.36 9.03
N ALA A 84 -9.49 -1.78 7.88
CA ALA A 84 -9.56 -3.18 7.44
C ALA A 84 -8.73 -4.09 8.36
N SER A 85 -9.14 -5.37 8.44
CA SER A 85 -8.39 -6.41 9.16
C SER A 85 -7.00 -6.62 8.53
N ASP A 86 -6.05 -7.17 9.28
CA ASP A 86 -4.69 -7.42 8.73
C ASP A 86 -4.71 -8.33 7.51
N ALA A 87 -5.64 -9.29 7.49
CA ALA A 87 -5.80 -10.20 6.36
C ALA A 87 -6.37 -9.48 5.14
N ALA A 88 -7.40 -8.64 5.32
CA ALA A 88 -7.91 -7.77 4.26
C ALA A 88 -6.83 -6.82 3.74
N LYS A 89 -6.01 -6.25 4.63
CA LYS A 89 -4.92 -5.35 4.27
C LYS A 89 -3.90 -6.01 3.35
N ARG A 90 -3.52 -7.26 3.62
CA ARG A 90 -2.64 -8.02 2.73
C ARG A 90 -3.22 -8.16 1.32
N HIS A 91 -4.51 -8.44 1.20
CA HIS A 91 -5.18 -8.51 -0.10
C HIS A 91 -5.21 -7.16 -0.82
N ILE A 92 -5.67 -6.10 -0.15
CA ILE A 92 -5.72 -4.74 -0.70
C ILE A 92 -4.33 -4.32 -1.21
N GLN A 93 -3.29 -4.57 -0.41
CA GLN A 93 -1.92 -4.25 -0.79
C GLN A 93 -1.48 -5.04 -2.02
N SER A 94 -1.76 -6.35 -2.08
CA SER A 94 -1.43 -7.22 -3.22
C SER A 94 -2.11 -6.78 -4.52
N PHE A 95 -3.36 -6.31 -4.46
CA PHE A 95 -4.06 -5.77 -5.63
C PHE A 95 -3.34 -4.55 -6.24
N GLY A 96 -2.73 -3.71 -5.40
CA GLY A 96 -1.85 -2.65 -5.85
C GLY A 96 -0.51 -3.19 -6.37
N THR A 97 0.25 -3.89 -5.53
CA THR A 97 1.67 -4.14 -5.76
C THR A 97 1.95 -5.34 -6.67
N THR A 98 1.40 -6.52 -6.35
CA THR A 98 1.71 -7.79 -7.02
C THR A 98 0.85 -8.00 -8.25
N LEU A 99 -0.47 -7.83 -8.08
CA LEU A 99 -1.44 -8.03 -9.16
C LEU A 99 -1.50 -6.82 -10.09
N LYS A 100 -1.01 -5.65 -9.64
CA LYS A 100 -0.91 -4.43 -10.45
C LYS A 100 -2.26 -4.03 -11.05
N CYS A 101 -3.34 -4.18 -10.29
CA CYS A 101 -4.66 -3.66 -10.61
C CYS A 101 -4.70 -2.13 -10.50
N CYS A 102 -3.79 -1.56 -9.70
CA CYS A 102 -3.41 -0.15 -9.76
C CYS A 102 -2.20 -0.03 -10.70
N SER A 103 -2.32 0.72 -11.79
CA SER A 103 -1.27 0.86 -12.80
C SER A 103 0.02 1.50 -12.29
N ASP A 104 -0.06 2.29 -11.21
CA ASP A 104 1.08 2.85 -10.48
C ASP A 104 1.58 1.94 -9.34
N GLY A 105 0.96 0.78 -9.14
CA GLY A 105 1.30 -0.17 -8.09
C GLY A 105 0.78 0.19 -6.69
N LYS A 106 0.03 1.29 -6.54
CA LYS A 106 -0.27 1.89 -5.23
C LYS A 106 -1.72 1.60 -4.83
N SER A 107 -1.89 0.66 -3.90
CA SER A 107 -3.20 0.36 -3.30
C SER A 107 -3.66 1.48 -2.36
N ALA A 108 -4.91 1.44 -1.89
CA ALA A 108 -5.46 2.37 -0.90
C ALA A 108 -4.70 2.38 0.44
N LEU A 109 -3.86 1.37 0.70
CA LEU A 109 -2.96 1.32 1.86
C LEU A 109 -1.61 2.02 1.63
N TYR A 110 -1.35 2.47 0.39
CA TYR A 110 -0.13 3.19 0.09
C TYR A 110 -0.05 4.47 0.93
N LYS A 111 1.06 4.61 1.66
CA LYS A 111 1.40 5.82 2.39
C LYS A 111 2.42 6.61 1.58
N ASN A 112 2.07 7.83 1.20
CA ASN A 112 3.00 8.73 0.55
C ASN A 112 4.00 9.29 1.59
N GLN A 113 5.17 8.69 1.70
CA GLN A 113 6.21 9.02 2.68
C GLN A 113 6.99 10.32 2.36
N LYS A 114 6.33 11.31 1.75
CA LYS A 114 6.99 12.50 1.21
C LYS A 114 7.73 13.35 2.24
N TYR A 115 7.31 13.31 3.51
CA TYR A 115 8.00 14.04 4.59
C TYR A 115 9.23 13.31 5.12
N PHE A 116 9.62 12.20 4.49
CA PHE A 116 10.97 11.65 4.60
C PHE A 116 12.01 12.67 4.12
N CYS A 117 11.64 13.47 3.11
CA CYS A 117 12.47 14.52 2.55
C CYS A 117 12.20 15.89 3.19
N LYS A 118 13.24 16.73 3.23
CA LYS A 118 13.13 18.10 3.75
C LYS A 118 12.16 18.92 2.93
N ASP A 119 12.29 18.84 1.61
CA ASP A 119 11.27 19.28 0.67
C ASP A 119 10.43 18.07 0.24
N PRO A 120 9.12 18.02 0.55
CA PRO A 120 8.26 16.91 0.15
C PRO A 120 8.15 16.71 -1.37
N THR A 121 8.53 17.68 -2.19
CA THR A 121 8.55 17.56 -3.65
C THR A 121 9.78 16.80 -4.17
N ASP A 122 10.82 16.66 -3.36
CA ASP A 122 12.02 15.87 -3.70
C ASP A 122 11.84 14.37 -3.50
N TRP A 123 10.74 13.95 -2.84
CA TRP A 123 10.45 12.55 -2.60
C TRP A 123 10.35 11.78 -3.91
N ALA A 124 11.24 10.80 -4.07
CA ALA A 124 11.37 9.97 -5.25
C ALA A 124 10.99 8.51 -4.91
N PRO A 125 9.69 8.19 -4.71
CA PRO A 125 9.26 6.88 -4.20
C PRO A 125 9.70 5.72 -5.07
N ASP A 126 9.68 5.92 -6.39
CA ASP A 126 9.94 4.87 -7.38
C ASP A 126 11.45 4.76 -7.72
N LYS A 127 12.30 5.59 -7.10
CA LYS A 127 13.76 5.52 -7.27
C LYS A 127 14.26 4.20 -6.70
N THR A 128 14.93 3.40 -7.52
CA THR A 128 15.51 2.13 -7.11
C THR A 128 16.98 2.25 -6.75
N TYR A 129 17.40 1.40 -5.82
CA TYR A 129 18.78 1.21 -5.41
C TYR A 129 19.07 -0.28 -5.26
N LYS A 130 20.30 -0.67 -5.61
CA LYS A 130 20.82 -2.03 -5.44
C LYS A 130 22.25 -1.93 -4.93
N GLY A 131 22.49 -2.42 -3.71
CA GLY A 131 23.81 -2.40 -3.11
C GLY A 131 23.90 -3.25 -1.84
N PRO A 132 25.05 -3.24 -1.16
CA PRO A 132 25.26 -4.01 0.07
C PRO A 132 24.21 -3.76 1.16
N GLU A 133 23.75 -2.53 1.30
CA GLU A 133 22.75 -2.04 2.26
C GLU A 133 21.39 -2.73 2.06
N THR A 134 21.09 -3.16 0.83
CA THR A 134 19.88 -3.92 0.48
C THR A 134 20.18 -5.40 0.24
N SER A 135 21.32 -5.91 0.72
CA SER A 135 21.80 -7.27 0.44
C SER A 135 21.87 -7.59 -1.07
N ASN A 136 22.17 -6.58 -1.88
CA ASN A 136 22.13 -6.61 -3.35
C ASN A 136 20.75 -6.93 -3.95
N THR A 137 19.66 -6.76 -3.18
CA THR A 137 18.29 -6.75 -3.69
C THR A 137 17.98 -5.38 -4.24
N GLU A 138 17.41 -5.29 -5.44
CA GLU A 138 16.93 -4.00 -5.94
C GLU A 138 15.63 -3.63 -5.21
N LEU A 139 15.64 -2.49 -4.52
CA LEU A 139 14.48 -1.96 -3.79
C LEU A 139 14.21 -0.51 -4.20
N SER A 140 12.94 -0.16 -4.31
CA SER A 140 12.50 1.22 -4.43
C SER A 140 12.47 1.92 -3.06
N CYS A 141 12.58 3.24 -3.06
CA CYS A 141 12.56 4.06 -1.86
C CYS A 141 11.31 3.86 -1.01
N ASP A 142 10.13 3.75 -1.63
CA ASP A 142 8.88 3.50 -0.89
C ASP A 142 8.85 2.13 -0.18
N VAL A 143 9.39 1.09 -0.83
CA VAL A 143 9.51 -0.25 -0.26
C VAL A 143 10.54 -0.27 0.87
N TRP A 144 11.69 0.36 0.68
CA TRP A 144 12.72 0.41 1.70
C TRP A 144 12.27 1.19 2.93
N VAL A 145 11.74 2.42 2.78
CA VAL A 145 11.26 3.23 3.92
C VAL A 145 10.14 2.51 4.70
N ALA A 146 9.29 1.74 4.02
CA ALA A 146 8.23 0.96 4.68
C ALA A 146 8.73 -0.31 5.38
N GLY A 147 9.89 -0.83 4.99
CA GLY A 147 10.41 -2.13 5.44
C GLY A 147 11.62 -2.06 6.36
N ASP A 148 12.33 -0.93 6.37
CA ASP A 148 13.55 -0.74 7.17
C ASP A 148 13.27 -0.85 8.67
N ASP A 149 14.09 -1.63 9.39
CA ASP A 149 13.80 -2.03 10.76
C ASP A 149 13.82 -0.86 11.75
N ASP A 150 14.63 0.15 11.49
CA ASP A 150 14.83 1.31 12.35
C ASP A 150 13.80 2.40 12.10
N ILE A 151 13.30 2.54 10.86
CA ILE A 151 12.39 3.63 10.47
C ILE A 151 10.97 3.20 10.07
N LYS A 152 10.66 1.90 9.94
CA LYS A 152 9.31 1.42 9.53
C LYS A 152 8.16 1.89 10.44
N ASN A 153 8.47 2.26 11.67
CA ASN A 153 7.49 2.77 12.64
C ASN A 153 7.32 4.30 12.60
N GLU A 154 8.15 5.01 11.82
CA GLU A 154 8.03 6.44 11.63
C GLU A 154 6.92 6.77 10.62
N ASP A 155 6.12 7.81 10.91
CA ASP A 155 5.02 8.23 10.04
C ASP A 155 5.45 9.42 9.16
N PHE A 156 6.16 9.13 8.06
CA PHE A 156 6.56 10.13 7.06
C PHE A 156 5.42 10.53 6.11
N SER A 157 4.20 10.02 6.31
CA SER A 157 3.02 10.43 5.53
C SER A 157 2.46 11.79 5.96
N LYS A 158 2.89 12.27 7.13
CA LYS A 158 2.55 13.55 7.72
C LYS A 158 3.83 14.36 7.99
N PRO A 159 3.74 15.68 8.22
CA PRO A 159 4.89 16.47 8.63
C PRO A 159 5.63 15.78 9.77
N TRP A 160 6.93 15.53 9.55
CA TRP A 160 7.77 14.74 10.42
C TRP A 160 9.05 15.53 10.70
N SER A 161 9.58 15.41 11.93
CA SER A 161 10.84 16.05 12.32
C SER A 161 11.84 15.01 12.80
N CYS A 162 13.11 15.29 12.51
CA CYS A 162 14.24 14.54 12.98
C CYS A 162 14.70 14.91 14.40
N ASP A 163 14.06 15.92 15.00
CA ASP A 163 14.35 16.33 16.37
C ASP A 163 14.15 15.18 17.35
N GLU A 164 15.06 15.07 18.33
CA GLU A 164 15.02 14.05 19.39
C GLU A 164 15.10 12.58 18.92
N LYS A 165 15.21 12.32 17.61
CA LYS A 165 15.41 10.98 17.07
C LYS A 165 16.78 10.41 17.43
N SER A 166 16.84 9.07 17.52
CA SER A 166 18.07 8.32 17.78
C SER A 166 19.10 8.54 16.67
N ALA A 167 20.36 8.26 16.97
CA ALA A 167 21.43 8.32 15.97
C ALA A 167 21.17 7.35 14.80
N THR A 168 20.62 6.15 15.07
CA THR A 168 20.28 5.16 14.05
C THR A 168 19.24 5.70 13.06
N ILE A 169 18.10 6.18 13.56
CA ILE A 169 17.05 6.78 12.70
C ILE A 169 17.62 7.94 11.87
N LYS A 170 18.46 8.79 12.47
CA LYS A 170 19.13 9.88 11.76
C LYS A 170 20.05 9.40 10.63
N GLN A 171 20.79 8.31 10.87
CA GLN A 171 21.66 7.68 9.88
C GLN A 171 20.86 7.08 8.73
N ASP A 172 19.80 6.33 9.03
CA ASP A 172 19.00 5.70 7.97
C ASP A 172 18.26 6.75 7.14
N VAL A 173 17.69 7.77 7.77
CA VAL A 173 16.95 8.81 7.07
C VAL A 173 17.87 9.66 6.17
N GLN A 174 19.00 10.16 6.70
CA GLN A 174 19.88 11.04 5.93
C GLN A 174 20.93 10.27 5.11
N LEU A 175 21.72 9.41 5.74
CA LEU A 175 22.88 8.80 5.07
C LEU A 175 22.46 7.67 4.14
N LEU A 176 21.61 6.75 4.60
CA LEU A 176 21.18 5.64 3.75
C LEU A 176 20.11 6.08 2.75
N GLY A 177 18.95 6.54 3.20
CA GLY A 177 17.83 6.85 2.33
C GLY A 177 18.09 8.03 1.40
N ALA A 178 18.54 9.18 1.91
CA ALA A 178 18.76 10.34 1.05
C ALA A 178 20.11 10.33 0.31
N ASP A 179 21.24 10.07 0.99
CA ASP A 179 22.56 10.20 0.35
C ASP A 179 22.93 9.00 -0.54
N VAL A 180 22.74 7.77 -0.04
CA VAL A 180 23.08 6.52 -0.74
C VAL A 180 21.98 6.10 -1.72
N MET A 181 20.74 5.97 -1.25
CA MET A 181 19.63 5.48 -2.08
C MET A 181 19.03 6.56 -2.98
N GLY A 182 19.16 7.84 -2.60
CA GLY A 182 18.69 8.96 -3.41
C GLY A 182 17.19 9.22 -3.31
N CYS A 183 16.56 8.86 -2.19
CA CYS A 183 15.11 8.98 -1.99
C CYS A 183 14.60 10.43 -1.94
N CYS A 184 15.50 11.40 -1.77
CA CYS A 184 15.22 12.83 -1.84
C CYS A 184 15.80 13.48 -3.09
N GLY A 185 15.66 12.79 -4.21
CA GLY A 185 15.99 13.32 -5.54
C GLY A 185 17.42 13.83 -5.65
N ALA A 186 17.58 14.93 -6.39
CA ALA A 186 18.89 15.54 -6.62
C ALA A 186 19.43 16.32 -5.41
N THR A 187 18.56 16.78 -4.52
CA THR A 187 18.99 17.56 -3.35
C THR A 187 19.65 16.68 -2.30
N LYS A 188 19.22 15.40 -2.20
CA LYS A 188 19.66 14.45 -1.18
C LYS A 188 19.44 14.98 0.25
N GLN A 189 18.45 15.86 0.43
CA GLN A 189 18.13 16.43 1.73
C GLN A 189 16.93 15.72 2.33
N SER A 190 17.19 14.83 3.29
CA SER A 190 16.15 14.24 4.12
C SER A 190 15.62 15.24 5.14
N ALA A 191 14.53 14.92 5.84
CA ALA A 191 14.05 15.67 7.00
C ALA A 191 15.08 15.73 8.15
N CYS A 192 16.12 14.89 8.14
CA CYS A 192 17.25 14.95 9.06
C CYS A 192 18.39 15.87 8.59
N HIS A 193 18.29 16.53 7.43
CA HIS A 193 19.35 17.41 6.93
C HIS A 193 19.44 18.76 7.69
N PRO A 194 20.64 19.22 8.09
CA PRO A 194 21.94 18.55 7.93
C PRO A 194 22.20 17.57 9.07
N TYR A 195 22.34 16.29 8.75
CA TYR A 195 22.91 15.30 9.64
C TYR A 195 24.16 14.73 8.99
N SER A 196 25.25 14.71 9.75
CA SER A 196 26.49 14.07 9.34
C SER A 196 27.15 13.45 10.57
N VAL A 197 27.87 12.35 10.37
CA VAL A 197 28.67 11.75 11.43
C VAL A 197 29.95 12.55 11.60
N SER A 198 30.08 13.30 12.69
CA SER A 198 31.34 13.99 13.02
C SER A 198 32.35 12.99 13.60
N GLY A 199 33.29 12.54 12.77
CA GLY A 199 34.56 11.93 13.19
C GLY A 199 34.52 10.44 13.62
N ALA A 200 35.30 9.62 12.91
CA ALA A 200 35.86 8.34 13.36
C ALA A 200 34.91 7.14 13.62
N ALA A 201 33.72 7.09 13.02
CA ALA A 201 33.07 5.81 12.75
C ALA A 201 33.35 5.43 11.29
N SER A 202 34.49 4.77 11.11
CA SER A 202 34.83 3.99 9.92
C SER A 202 33.57 3.28 9.37
N LEU A 203 33.37 3.38 8.05
CA LEU A 203 32.38 2.66 7.22
C LEU A 203 32.36 1.13 7.42
N GLN A 204 33.15 0.58 8.35
CA GLN A 204 33.22 -0.83 8.73
C GLN A 204 32.03 -1.32 9.58
N HIS A 205 31.13 -0.46 10.06
CA HIS A 205 29.90 -0.91 10.74
C HIS A 205 28.68 -1.07 9.82
N VAL A 206 28.77 -0.65 8.55
CA VAL A 206 27.69 -0.82 7.55
C VAL A 206 27.54 -2.29 7.10
N GLY A 207 28.43 -3.18 7.56
CA GLY A 207 28.47 -4.59 7.14
C GLY A 207 27.70 -5.60 7.99
N VAL A 208 27.02 -5.21 9.08
CA VAL A 208 26.40 -6.19 10.00
C VAL A 208 25.07 -5.69 10.60
N ILE A 209 24.03 -5.55 9.78
CA ILE A 209 22.68 -5.87 10.24
C ILE A 209 22.16 -6.95 9.29
N ALA A 210 22.54 -8.19 9.59
CA ALA A 210 21.96 -9.35 8.94
C ALA A 210 20.46 -9.39 9.28
N LEU A 211 19.61 -9.12 8.29
CA LEU A 211 18.20 -9.47 8.34
C LEU A 211 18.10 -10.99 8.56
N ALA A 212 17.86 -11.39 9.81
CA ALA A 212 17.45 -12.74 10.14
C ALA A 212 16.01 -12.93 9.64
N ALA A 213 15.86 -13.35 8.38
CA ALA A 213 14.59 -13.86 7.87
C ALA A 213 14.25 -15.16 8.61
N ALA A 214 13.42 -15.06 9.65
CA ALA A 214 12.70 -16.21 10.18
C ALA A 214 11.62 -16.60 9.18
N VAL A 215 11.98 -17.42 8.20
CA VAL A 215 11.01 -18.14 7.37
C VAL A 215 10.34 -19.19 8.25
N ALA A 216 9.19 -18.85 8.84
CA ALA A 216 8.28 -19.84 9.39
C ALA A 216 7.65 -20.61 8.23
N VAL A 217 8.27 -21.73 7.86
CA VAL A 217 7.63 -22.76 7.05
C VAL A 217 6.55 -23.39 7.92
N PHE A 218 5.31 -22.93 7.77
CA PHE A 218 4.14 -23.73 8.15
C PHE A 218 3.97 -24.82 7.08
N LEU A 219 4.53 -26.01 7.36
CA LEU A 219 4.04 -27.24 6.76
C LEU A 219 2.77 -27.64 7.52
N ALA A 220 1.64 -27.56 6.85
CA ALA A 220 0.47 -28.40 7.09
C ALA A 220 0.47 -29.50 6.03
#